data_AF-A0A521TAG1-F1
#
_entry.id   AF-A0A521TAG1-F1
#
_cell.length_a   1.000
_cell.length_b   1.000
_cell.length_c   1.000
_cell.angle_alpha   90.00
_cell.angle_beta   90.00
_cell.angle_gamma   90.00
#
_symmetry.space_group_name_H-M   'P 1'
#
loop_
_entity.id
_entity.type
_entity.pdbx_description
1 polymer ?
#
loop_
_entity_poly.entity_id
_entity_poly.type
_entity_poly.pdbx_seq_one_letter_code
_entity_poly.pdbx_strand_id
1 'polypeptide(L)'
;MAIPDDIQEYVEKNIKLMISQTETYLPIIKIVFPYSKNLADGIYNLIVGSAISVFINQYAMRMKYPTAEDFSEFAKIAYKYRDQIDQFFK
;
A
#
# COMPACT_ATOMS: atom_id res chain seq x y z
N MET A 1 7.88 -3.42 19.64
CA MET A 1 6.54 -3.97 19.98
C MET A 1 5.81 -4.21 18.66
N ALA A 2 5.12 -5.34 18.48
CA ALA A 2 4.43 -5.59 17.21
C ALA A 2 3.24 -4.64 17.03
N ILE A 3 2.99 -4.21 15.79
CA ILE A 3 1.72 -3.54 15.42
C ILE A 3 0.57 -4.44 15.88
N PRO A 4 -0.50 -3.90 16.50
CA PRO A 4 -1.67 -4.71 16.85
C PRO A 4 -2.21 -5.51 15.65
N ASP A 5 -2.50 -6.79 15.85
CA ASP A 5 -2.87 -7.72 14.77
C ASP A 5 -4.06 -7.23 13.94
N ASP A 6 -5.04 -6.61 14.59
CA ASP A 6 -6.23 -6.04 13.94
C ASP A 6 -5.90 -4.84 13.03
N ILE A 7 -4.95 -3.99 13.42
CA ILE A 7 -4.45 -2.90 12.59
C ILE A 7 -3.68 -3.47 11.40
N GLN A 8 -2.82 -4.46 11.64
CA GLN A 8 -2.06 -5.11 10.57
C GLN A 8 -3.00 -5.76 9.54
N GLU A 9 -4.02 -6.51 9.99
CA GLU A 9 -5.00 -7.14 9.11
C GLU A 9 -5.73 -6.10 8.25
N TYR A 10 -6.15 -4.99 8.86
CA TYR A 10 -6.88 -3.93 8.16
C TYR A 10 -6.02 -3.27 7.08
N VAL A 11 -4.73 -3.02 7.37
CA VAL A 11 -3.77 -2.48 6.40
C VAL A 11 -3.50 -3.47 5.27
N GLU A 12 -3.24 -4.74 5.58
CA GLU A 12 -2.99 -5.75 4.55
C GLU A 12 -4.20 -5.96 3.64
N LYS A 13 -5.42 -5.94 4.22
CA LYS A 13 -6.66 -6.03 3.45
C LYS A 13 -6.81 -4.85 2.48
N ASN A 14 -6.46 -3.63 2.92
CA ASN A 14 -6.46 -2.45 2.05
C ASN A 14 -5.44 -2.60 0.90
N ILE A 15 -4.20 -3.02 1.18
CA ILE A 15 -3.17 -3.23 0.16
C ILE A 15 -3.63 -4.27 -0.86
N LYS A 16 -4.08 -5.45 -0.39
CA LYS A 16 -4.57 -6.54 -1.26
C LYS A 16 -5.74 -6.10 -2.15
N LEU A 17 -6.68 -5.33 -1.60
CA LEU A 17 -7.78 -4.76 -2.37
C LEU A 17 -7.29 -3.83 -3.48
N MET A 18 -6.39 -2.90 -3.16
CA MET A 18 -5.85 -1.94 -4.13
C MET A 18 -5.03 -2.63 -5.23
N ILE A 19 -4.30 -3.69 -4.90
CA ILE A 19 -3.57 -4.52 -5.87
C ILE A 19 -4.55 -5.20 -6.84
N SER A 20 -5.60 -5.84 -6.32
CA SER A 20 -6.63 -6.50 -7.13
C SER A 20 -7.37 -5.51 -8.05
N GLN A 21 -7.66 -4.31 -7.55
CA GLN A 21 -8.23 -3.23 -8.35
C GLN A 21 -7.27 -2.76 -9.45
N THR A 22 -5.99 -2.59 -9.12
CA THR A 22 -4.95 -2.19 -10.09
C THR A 22 -4.92 -3.15 -11.27
N GLU A 23 -4.92 -4.46 -11.01
CA GLU A 23 -4.93 -5.50 -12.04
C GLU A 23 -6.11 -5.31 -13.02
N THR A 24 -7.30 -5.03 -12.49
CA THR A 24 -8.52 -4.79 -13.29
C THR A 24 -8.40 -3.55 -14.18
N TYR A 25 -7.74 -2.50 -13.71
CA TYR A 25 -7.65 -1.22 -14.42
C TYR A 25 -6.34 -1.01 -15.19
N LEU A 26 -5.46 -2.03 -15.28
CA LEU A 26 -4.18 -1.95 -16.02
C LEU A 26 -4.29 -1.37 -17.44
N PRO A 27 -5.30 -1.75 -18.26
CA PRO A 27 -5.47 -1.16 -19.59
C PRO A 27 -5.68 0.36 -19.54
N ILE A 28 -6.45 0.84 -18.56
CA ILE A 28 -6.74 2.27 -18.37
C ILE A 28 -5.47 3.01 -17.95
N ILE A 29 -4.70 2.44 -17.02
CA ILE A 29 -3.46 3.05 -16.52
C ILE A 29 -2.48 3.32 -17.67
N LYS A 30 -2.30 2.37 -18.59
CA LYS A 30 -1.40 2.53 -19.75
C LYS A 30 -1.86 3.63 -20.71
N ILE A 31 -3.17 3.81 -20.88
CA ILE A 31 -3.75 4.85 -21.75
C ILE A 31 -3.62 6.24 -21.12
N VAL A 32 -3.90 6.37 -19.83
CA VAL A 32 -3.91 7.66 -19.12
C VAL A 32 -2.48 8.17 -18.86
N PHE A 33 -1.50 7.26 -18.72
CA PHE A 33 -0.11 7.60 -18.45
C PHE A 33 0.84 7.12 -19.56
N PRO A 34 0.67 7.55 -20.82
CA PRO A 34 1.33 6.97 -21.99
C PRO A 34 2.86 7.22 -22.03
N TYR A 35 3.36 8.20 -21.27
CA TYR A 35 4.77 8.58 -21.24
C TYR A 35 5.49 8.20 -19.94
N SER A 36 4.79 7.55 -19.01
CA SER A 36 5.42 7.15 -17.75
C SER A 36 6.40 6.01 -18.00
N LYS A 37 7.65 6.22 -17.59
CA LYS A 37 8.72 5.21 -17.68
C LYS A 37 8.75 4.26 -16.48
N ASN A 38 7.96 4.55 -15.45
CA ASN A 38 7.97 3.80 -14.20
C ASN A 38 6.58 3.78 -13.55
N LEU A 39 5.65 3.11 -14.23
CA LEU A 39 4.29 2.93 -13.72
C LEU A 39 4.25 2.09 -12.44
N ALA A 40 5.16 1.12 -12.31
CA ALA A 40 5.26 0.28 -11.12
C ALA A 40 5.53 1.11 -9.85
N ASP A 41 6.51 2.03 -9.88
CA ASP A 41 6.76 2.92 -8.74
C ASP A 41 5.58 3.85 -8.45
N GLY A 42 4.94 4.38 -9.49
CA GLY A 42 3.78 5.27 -9.33
C GLY A 42 2.61 4.56 -8.65
N ILE A 43 2.28 3.35 -9.09
CA ILE A 43 1.23 2.53 -8.49
C ILE A 43 1.63 2.05 -7.10
N TYR A 44 2.87 1.62 -6.89
CA TYR A 44 3.36 1.24 -5.58
C TYR A 44 3.23 2.39 -4.58
N ASN A 45 3.64 3.61 -4.96
CA ASN A 45 3.50 4.80 -4.13
C ASN A 45 2.03 5.12 -3.81
N LEU A 46 1.13 5.00 -4.78
CA LEU A 46 -0.31 5.20 -4.57
C LEU A 46 -0.88 4.21 -3.55
N ILE A 47 -0.54 2.92 -3.69
CA ILE A 47 -1.02 1.86 -2.81
C ILE A 47 -0.47 2.05 -1.40
N VAL A 48 0.84 2.31 -1.25
CA VAL A 48 1.47 2.55 0.05
C VAL A 48 0.92 3.83 0.69
N GLY A 49 0.71 4.90 -0.08
CA GLY A 49 0.10 6.15 0.39
C GLY A 49 -1.35 5.99 0.88
N SER A 50 -2.13 5.13 0.23
CA SER A 50 -3.46 4.73 0.71
C SER A 50 -3.35 3.96 2.03
N ALA A 51 -2.48 2.94 2.06
CA ALA A 51 -2.29 2.06 3.21
C ALA A 51 -1.77 2.80 4.45
N ILE A 52 -0.86 3.77 4.30
CA ILE A 52 -0.35 4.57 5.43
C ILE A 52 -1.44 5.47 6.01
N SER A 53 -2.33 6.01 5.18
CA SER A 53 -3.48 6.78 5.63
C SER A 53 -4.43 5.91 6.46
N VAL A 54 -4.69 4.68 6.00
CA VAL A 54 -5.48 3.69 6.75
C VAL A 54 -4.80 3.34 8.08
N PHE A 55 -3.49 3.08 8.07
CA PHE A 55 -2.71 2.76 9.26
C PHE A 55 -2.79 3.86 10.32
N ILE A 56 -2.53 5.11 9.93
CA ILE A 56 -2.61 6.26 10.85
C ILE A 56 -4.03 6.42 11.41
N ASN A 57 -5.06 6.28 10.56
CA ASN A 57 -6.45 6.36 11.00
C ASN A 57 -6.81 5.29 12.03
N GLN A 58 -6.30 4.07 11.87
CA GLN A 58 -6.51 3.01 12.86
C GLN A 58 -5.90 3.38 14.22
N TYR A 59 -4.71 3.97 14.26
CA TYR A 59 -4.15 4.49 15.51
C TYR A 59 -4.97 5.64 16.10
N ALA A 60 -5.39 6.58 15.25
CA ALA A 60 -6.19 7.73 15.67
C ALA A 60 -7.54 7.32 16.29
N MET A 61 -8.21 6.30 15.73
CA MET A 61 -9.44 5.72 16.31
C MET A 61 -9.26 5.16 17.72
N ARG A 62 -8.02 4.82 18.10
CA ARG A 62 -7.64 4.33 19.43
C ARG A 62 -7.09 5.45 20.32
N MET A 63 -7.19 6.72 19.90
CA MET A 63 -6.60 7.89 20.56
C MET A 63 -5.08 7.74 20.78
N LYS A 64 -4.40 7.08 19.83
CA LYS A 64 -2.96 6.86 19.83
C LYS A 64 -2.33 7.42 18.55
N TYR A 65 -1.02 7.55 18.57
CA TYR A 65 -0.21 7.88 17.41
C TYR A 65 0.81 6.76 17.16
N PRO A 66 1.08 6.38 15.89
CA PRO A 66 2.14 5.43 15.61
C PRO A 66 3.50 6.00 16.01
N THR A 67 4.33 5.15 16.60
CA THR A 67 5.74 5.44 16.89
C THR A 67 6.61 5.22 15.65
N ALA A 68 7.88 5.62 15.72
CA ALA A 68 8.84 5.34 14.66
C ALA A 68 9.05 3.81 14.44
N GLU A 69 8.93 3.01 15.49
CA GLU A 69 9.00 1.54 15.38
C GLU A 69 7.77 1.00 14.65
N ASP A 70 6.58 1.53 14.95
CA ASP A 70 5.34 1.15 14.26
C ASP A 70 5.39 1.47 12.76
N PHE A 71 5.95 2.64 12.39
CA PHE A 71 6.19 2.97 10.98
C PHE A 71 7.21 2.05 10.30
N SER A 72 8.23 1.59 11.04
CA SER A 72 9.22 0.65 10.51
C SER A 72 8.60 -0.71 10.23
N GLU A 73 7.72 -1.19 11.11
CA GLU A 73 6.96 -2.42 10.89
C GLU A 73 5.94 -2.27 9.74
N PHE A 74 5.27 -1.12 9.63
CA PHE A 74 4.41 -0.81 8.48
C PHE A 74 5.19 -0.89 7.16
N ALA A 75 6.40 -0.32 7.12
CA ALA A 75 7.25 -0.35 5.93
C ALA A 75 7.59 -1.79 5.51
N LYS A 76 7.85 -2.69 6.47
CA LYS A 76 8.07 -4.12 6.19
C LYS A 76 6.82 -4.77 5.60
N ILE A 77 5.63 -4.46 6.13
CA ILE A 77 4.35 -4.97 5.60
C ILE A 77 4.17 -4.52 4.14
N ALA A 78 4.31 -3.21 3.87
CA ALA A 78 4.18 -2.64 2.54
C ALA A 78 5.21 -3.19 1.54
N TYR A 79 6.45 -3.41 1.99
CA TYR A 79 7.53 -3.90 1.13
C TYR A 79 7.29 -5.33 0.61
N LYS A 80 6.60 -6.19 1.38
CA LYS A 80 6.24 -7.56 0.95
C LYS A 80 5.50 -7.63 -0.39
N TYR A 81 4.78 -6.56 -0.74
CA TYR A 81 3.95 -6.52 -1.94
C TYR A 81 4.64 -5.87 -3.15
N ARG A 82 5.89 -5.40 -2.99
CA ARG A 82 6.61 -4.68 -4.05
C ARG A 82 6.75 -5.53 -5.32
N ASP A 83 7.26 -6.75 -5.18
CA ASP A 83 7.52 -7.64 -6.31
C ASP A 83 6.25 -8.00 -7.07
N GLN A 84 5.12 -8.15 -6.36
CA GLN A 84 3.82 -8.42 -6.98
C GLN A 84 3.37 -7.26 -7.87
N ILE A 85 3.54 -6.02 -7.42
CA ILE A 85 3.16 -4.83 -8.20
C ILE A 85 4.09 -4.66 -9.41
N ASP A 86 5.38 -4.95 -9.27
CA ASP A 86 6.32 -4.90 -10.39
C ASP A 86 5.94 -5.89 -11.51
N GLN A 87 5.34 -7.04 -11.18
CA GLN A 87 4.91 -8.04 -12.17
C GLN A 87 3.80 -7.55 -13.10
N PHE A 88 3.01 -6.55 -12.72
CA PHE A 88 1.97 -6.00 -13.60
C PHE A 88 2.49 -5.22 -14.80
N PHE A 89 3.75 -4.77 -14.72
CA PHE A 89 4.36 -3.86 -15.70
C PHE A 89 5.62 -4.43 -16.37
N LYS A 90 5.96 -5.68 -16.09
CA LYS A 90 6.97 -6.47 -16.83
C LYS A 90 6.34 -7.12 -18.05
#